data_AF-A0A2U3QLA3-F1
#
_entry.id   AF-A0A2U3QLA3-F1
#
_cell.length_a   1.000
_cell.length_b   1.000
_cell.length_c   1.000
_cell.angle_alpha   90.00
_cell.angle_beta   90.00
_cell.angle_gamma   90.00
#
_symmetry.space_group_name_H-M   'P 1'
#
loop_
_entity.id
_entity.type
_entity.pdbx_description
1 polymer ?
#
loop_
_entity_poly.entity_id
_entity_poly.type
_entity_poly.pdbx_seq_one_letter_code
_entity_poly.pdbx_strand_id
1 'polypeptide(L)'
;MRPVATIRKWQAPGHIVEKPSIDDAPSQLADFGRMILNQEIIDILREIPLGKGNELWIVDAIRQYVERGGYFWPNGWIMENG
;
A
#
# COMPACT_ATOMS: atom_id res chain seq x y z
N MET A 1 28.82 6.20 -23.40
CA MET A 1 27.72 7.03 -22.84
C MET A 1 26.80 6.08 -22.09
N ARG A 2 26.56 6.26 -20.78
CA ARG A 2 25.60 5.40 -20.06
C ARG A 2 24.17 5.86 -20.42
N PRO A 3 23.20 4.97 -20.62
CA PRO A 3 21.82 5.39 -20.85
C PRO A 3 21.30 6.16 -19.62
N VAL A 4 20.60 7.26 -19.86
CA VAL A 4 19.78 7.89 -18.83
C VAL A 4 18.61 6.95 -18.56
N ALA A 5 18.38 6.60 -17.29
CA ALA A 5 17.29 5.73 -16.91
C ALA A 5 15.96 6.35 -17.34
N THR A 6 15.23 5.66 -18.22
CA THR A 6 13.87 6.06 -18.59
C THR A 6 12.98 5.91 -17.37
N ILE A 7 12.54 7.02 -16.77
CA ILE A 7 11.56 7.01 -15.67
C ILE A 7 10.23 6.52 -16.23
N ARG A 8 10.06 5.19 -16.21
CA ARG A 8 8.89 4.50 -16.69
C ARG A 8 7.80 4.64 -15.63
N LYS A 9 6.70 5.30 -15.99
CA LYS A 9 5.53 5.50 -15.12
C LYS A 9 4.75 4.19 -14.96
N TRP A 10 5.32 3.23 -14.24
CA TRP A 10 4.53 2.30 -13.42
C TRP A 10 4.01 3.09 -12.20
N GLN A 11 3.09 2.61 -11.36
CA GLN A 11 2.13 1.49 -11.42
C GLN A 11 0.71 2.10 -11.44
N ALA A 12 -0.33 1.28 -11.24
CA ALA A 12 -1.64 1.75 -10.79
C ALA A 12 -1.71 1.78 -9.25
N PRO A 13 -2.60 2.58 -8.61
CA PRO A 13 -2.84 2.47 -7.17
C PRO A 13 -3.21 1.03 -6.80
N GLY A 14 -2.41 0.44 -5.91
CA GLY A 14 -2.64 -0.92 -5.42
C GLY A 14 -3.58 -0.96 -4.23
N HIS A 15 -4.12 -2.14 -3.93
CA HIS A 15 -4.80 -2.43 -2.66
C HIS A 15 -3.97 -3.44 -1.85
N ILE A 16 -4.14 -3.41 -0.53
CA ILE A 16 -3.43 -4.24 0.44
C ILE A 16 -4.45 -5.03 1.28
N VAL A 17 -4.08 -6.23 1.73
CA VAL A 17 -4.92 -7.12 2.53
C VAL A 17 -4.12 -7.63 3.72
N GLU A 18 -4.68 -7.58 4.92
CA GLU A 18 -4.00 -7.98 6.15
C GLU A 18 -4.12 -9.49 6.38
N LYS A 19 -2.98 -10.18 6.38
CA LYS A 19 -2.89 -11.64 6.58
C LYS A 19 -3.95 -12.42 5.76
N PRO A 20 -3.93 -12.32 4.42
CA PRO A 20 -4.82 -13.09 3.55
C PRO A 20 -4.54 -14.59 3.66
N SER A 21 -5.46 -15.43 3.19
CA SER A 21 -5.14 -16.82 2.85
C SER A 21 -4.25 -16.88 1.59
N ILE A 22 -3.81 -18.08 1.20
CA ILE A 22 -3.07 -18.26 -0.06
C ILE A 22 -3.95 -17.89 -1.26
N ASP A 23 -5.23 -18.26 -1.21
CA ASP A 23 -6.19 -18.03 -2.31
C ASP A 23 -6.71 -16.58 -2.35
N ASP A 24 -6.70 -15.88 -1.21
CA ASP A 24 -7.09 -14.46 -1.10
C ASP A 24 -5.92 -13.47 -1.34
N ALA A 25 -4.70 -13.97 -1.60
CA ALA A 25 -3.52 -13.12 -1.75
C ALA A 25 -3.55 -12.36 -3.09
N PRO A 26 -3.60 -11.01 -3.10
CA PRO A 26 -3.74 -10.24 -4.35
C PRO A 26 -2.46 -10.24 -5.20
N SER A 27 -1.31 -10.61 -4.62
CA SER A 27 -0.03 -10.79 -5.32
C SER A 27 0.97 -11.54 -4.43
N GLN A 28 2.16 -11.80 -4.95
CA GLN A 28 3.31 -12.31 -4.17
C GLN A 28 4.12 -11.19 -3.49
N LEU A 29 3.64 -9.94 -3.49
CA LEU A 29 4.31 -8.81 -2.83
C LEU A 29 3.82 -8.67 -1.38
N ALA A 30 4.76 -8.45 -0.46
CA ALA A 30 4.49 -8.18 0.95
C ALA A 30 5.10 -6.82 1.36
N ASP A 31 4.41 -6.10 2.24
CA ASP A 31 4.92 -4.88 2.88
C ASP A 31 5.64 -5.27 4.18
N PHE A 32 6.86 -4.76 4.38
CA PHE A 32 7.73 -5.11 5.51
C PHE A 32 7.71 -4.07 6.64
N GLY A 33 6.60 -3.35 6.81
CA GLY A 33 6.37 -2.48 7.96
C GLY A 33 7.28 -1.25 7.96
N ARG A 34 7.50 -0.67 6.78
CA ARG A 34 8.22 0.60 6.58
C ARG A 34 7.44 1.46 5.61
N MET A 35 6.64 2.36 6.17
CA MET A 35 5.66 3.13 5.42
C MET A 35 5.90 4.63 5.63
N ILE A 36 5.75 5.41 4.57
CA ILE A 36 5.59 6.86 4.64
C ILE A 36 4.11 7.13 4.38
N LEU A 37 3.41 7.67 5.37
CA LEU A 37 1.95 7.77 5.39
C LEU A 37 1.51 9.22 5.29
N ASN A 38 0.42 9.46 4.57
CA ASN A 38 -0.23 10.76 4.52
C ASN A 38 -1.00 11.00 5.84
N GLN A 39 -1.12 12.26 6.26
CA GLN A 39 -1.83 12.66 7.48
C GLN A 39 -3.29 12.18 7.48
N GLU A 40 -3.94 12.16 6.32
CA GLU A 40 -5.31 11.66 6.14
C GLU A 40 -5.50 10.22 6.63
N ILE A 41 -4.47 9.35 6.54
CA ILE A 41 -4.55 7.97 7.04
C ILE A 41 -4.71 7.94 8.57
N ILE A 42 -4.15 8.92 9.29
CA ILE A 42 -4.31 9.06 10.74
C ILE A 42 -5.72 9.54 11.10
N ASP A 43 -6.33 10.37 10.24
CA ASP A 43 -7.69 10.82 10.44
C ASP A 43 -8.70 9.71 10.15
N ILE A 44 -8.49 8.92 9.08
CA ILE A 44 -9.23 7.68 8.79
C ILE A 44 -9.13 6.69 9.97
N LEU A 45 -7.94 6.48 10.54
CA LEU A 45 -7.75 5.59 11.71
C LEU A 45 -8.58 5.96 12.94
N ARG A 46 -9.08 7.20 13.04
CA ARG A 46 -9.98 7.66 14.12
C ARG A 46 -11.45 7.37 13.84
N GLU A 47 -11.80 7.12 12.58
CA GLU A 47 -13.17 6.95 12.09
C GLU A 47 -13.54 5.47 11.91
N ILE A 48 -12.58 4.61 11.56
CA ILE A 48 -12.86 3.21 11.22
C ILE A 48 -13.18 2.33 12.45
N PRO A 49 -14.07 1.34 12.31
CA PRO A 49 -14.30 0.34 13.34
C PRO A 49 -13.07 -0.60 13.50
N LEU A 50 -13.03 -1.33 14.60
CA LEU A 50 -12.06 -2.41 14.82
C LEU A 50 -12.30 -3.54 13.81
N GLY A 51 -11.21 -4.08 13.26
CA GLY A 51 -11.21 -5.10 12.22
C GLY A 51 -10.97 -6.50 12.77
N LYS A 52 -10.15 -7.28 12.04
CA LYS A 52 -9.80 -8.67 12.38
C LYS A 52 -9.28 -8.78 13.82
N GLY A 53 -9.83 -9.71 14.61
CA GLY A 53 -9.41 -9.91 16.00
C GLY A 53 -9.82 -8.81 16.98
N ASN A 54 -10.69 -7.87 16.59
CA ASN A 54 -11.03 -6.67 17.38
C ASN A 54 -9.81 -5.75 17.62
N GLU A 55 -8.94 -5.66 16.61
CA GLU A 55 -7.76 -4.77 16.57
C GLU A 55 -7.94 -3.63 15.55
N LEU A 56 -7.24 -2.52 15.74
CA LEU A 56 -7.23 -1.38 14.82
C LEU A 56 -6.10 -1.56 13.79
N TRP A 57 -6.44 -1.82 12.53
CA TRP A 57 -5.46 -2.14 11.49
C TRP A 57 -5.11 -0.96 10.60
N ILE A 58 -3.81 -0.74 10.41
CA ILE A 58 -3.28 0.26 9.47
C ILE A 58 -3.66 -0.06 8.02
N VAL A 59 -3.77 -1.36 7.69
CA VAL A 59 -4.17 -1.85 6.38
C VAL A 59 -5.59 -1.40 6.02
N ASP A 60 -6.53 -1.44 6.97
CA ASP A 60 -7.92 -1.03 6.74
C ASP A 60 -8.02 0.47 6.45
N ALA A 61 -7.21 1.30 7.15
CA ALA A 61 -7.12 2.73 6.88
C ALA A 61 -6.47 3.04 5.51
N ILE A 62 -5.46 2.27 5.09
CA ILE A 62 -4.85 2.40 3.76
C ILE A 62 -5.85 2.04 2.66
N ARG A 63 -6.68 1.00 2.86
CA ARG A 63 -7.74 0.64 1.91
C ARG A 63 -8.75 1.78 1.75
N GLN A 64 -9.25 2.34 2.85
CA GLN A 64 -10.15 3.51 2.78
C GLN A 64 -9.47 4.74 2.15
N TYR A 65 -8.19 4.99 2.41
CA TYR A 65 -7.46 6.08 1.77
C TYR A 65 -7.40 5.91 0.25
N VAL A 66 -7.19 4.68 -0.25
CA VAL A 66 -7.23 4.37 -1.69
C VAL A 66 -8.65 4.49 -2.25
N GLU A 67 -9.68 4.04 -1.52
CA GLU A 67 -11.09 4.21 -1.90
C GLU A 67 -11.51 5.69 -1.99
N ARG A 68 -10.93 6.57 -1.15
CA ARG A 68 -11.08 8.04 -1.21
C ARG A 68 -10.29 8.69 -2.36
N GLY A 69 -9.56 7.91 -3.17
CA GLY A 69 -8.79 8.38 -4.33
C GLY A 69 -7.29 8.59 -4.06
N GLY A 70 -6.80 8.20 -2.87
CA GLY A 70 -5.40 8.18 -2.53
C GLY A 70 -4.61 7.11 -3.30
N TYR A 71 -3.28 7.27 -3.36
CA TYR A 71 -2.39 6.30 -3.99
C TYR A 71 -1.61 5.54 -2.91
N PHE A 72 -1.73 4.21 -2.91
CA PHE A 72 -0.86 3.31 -2.14
C PHE A 72 0.15 2.63 -3.07
N TRP A 73 1.40 2.52 -2.59
CA TRP A 73 2.49 1.89 -3.32
C TRP A 73 3.31 0.99 -2.37
N PRO A 74 3.26 -0.35 -2.51
CA PRO A 74 3.84 -1.27 -1.53
C PRO A 74 5.38 -1.40 -1.61
N ASN A 75 6.00 -1.15 -2.77
CA ASN A 75 7.45 -1.33 -2.97
C ASN A 75 8.07 -0.10 -3.65
N GLY A 76 8.28 0.98 -2.89
CA GLY A 76 8.68 2.29 -3.41
C GLY A 76 9.87 2.23 -4.36
N TRP A 77 9.67 2.74 -5.58
CA TRP A 77 10.69 2.94 -6.63
C TRP A 77 11.78 1.86 -6.71
N ILE A 78 11.43 0.69 -7.23
CA ILE A 78 12.47 -0.23 -7.74
C ILE A 78 13.12 0.45 -8.94
N MET A 79 14.30 1.01 -8.71
CA MET A 79 15.23 1.42 -9.77
C MET A 79 15.79 0.14 -10.41
N GLU A 80 15.02 -0.46 -11.33
CA GLU A 80 15.53 -1.52 -12.18
C GLU A 80 16.66 -0.94 -13.04
N ASN A 81 17.90 -1.31 -12.69
CA ASN A 81 19.05 -1.04 -13.55
C ASN A 81 18.93 -1.95 -14.78
N GLY A 82 18.59 -1.35 -15.92
CA GLY A 82 18.75 -1.97 -17.25
C GLY A 82 20.21 -1.97 -17.70
#